data_AF-A0A937PGD3-F1
#
_entry.id   AF-A0A937PGD3-F1
#
_cell.length_a   1.000
_cell.length_b   1.000
_cell.length_c   1.000
_cell.angle_alpha   90.00
_cell.angle_beta   90.00
_cell.angle_gamma   90.00
#
_symmetry.space_group_name_H-M   'P 1'
#
loop_
_entity.id
_entity.type
_entity.pdbx_description
1 polymer ?
#
loop_
_entity_poly.entity_id
_entity_poly.type
_entity_poly.pdbx_seq_one_letter_code
_entity_poly.pdbx_strand_id
1 'polypeptide(L)'
;MSLFNKIQGIWQDNNIEFEKKLNIWLDTLNYGAEFLRITKKEFHRWAPLRTYVSVTKTKSRKKGLFSLRFFGQEVANLSVYNKDVFLELAGHEHKNKKWFNVSLADGCYSWKGKEAKKFRADFKVLACFKKGMPEVKSVEHRVESKFIIEMCKGSGKFGIKNLRIQPVMIAGKFPLQIPVPISANTGEPKAGNGYIDILARHRLKDNKTNLSVWELKKPGAYQHAASQAYIYAVTLLQIIRNSRRGSEWFRLFGFNSKIPKSLEVEAVVAIDRNQKDRFERERSMLEKTAPFRIANDKIRLLAAYYKEKSNAIILEQDPFIV
;
A
#
# COMPACT_ATOMS: atom_id res chain seq x y z
N MET A 1 14.95 -24.74 7.58
CA MET A 1 15.62 -23.59 6.92
C MET A 1 14.92 -22.30 7.32
N SER A 2 15.65 -21.28 7.78
CA SER A 2 15.06 -20.00 8.22
C SER A 2 14.39 -19.24 7.07
N LEU A 3 13.43 -18.35 7.39
CA LEU A 3 12.82 -17.47 6.38
C LEU A 3 13.86 -16.63 5.64
N PHE A 4 14.86 -16.11 6.36
CA PHE A 4 15.94 -15.34 5.75
C PHE A 4 16.72 -16.15 4.72
N ASN A 5 17.13 -17.39 5.05
CA ASN A 5 17.88 -18.24 4.12
C ASN A 5 17.04 -18.61 2.89
N LYS A 6 15.73 -18.87 3.07
CA LYS A 6 14.81 -19.08 1.95
C LYS A 6 14.74 -17.86 1.03
N ILE A 7 14.64 -16.65 1.60
CA ILE A 7 14.62 -15.40 0.81
C ILE A 7 15.94 -15.20 0.06
N GLN A 8 17.09 -15.45 0.71
CA GLN A 8 18.41 -15.35 0.06
C GLN A 8 18.53 -16.32 -1.11
N GLY A 9 18.18 -17.60 -0.91
CA GLY A 9 18.20 -18.60 -1.98
C GLY A 9 17.30 -18.19 -3.14
N ILE A 10 16.04 -17.82 -2.86
CA ILE A 10 15.10 -17.33 -3.88
C ILE A 10 15.67 -16.13 -4.64
N TRP A 11 16.27 -15.16 -3.95
CA TRP A 11 16.84 -13.99 -4.59
C TRP A 11 18.01 -14.36 -5.51
N GLN A 12 18.92 -15.21 -5.04
CA GLN A 12 20.08 -15.66 -5.82
C GLN A 12 19.65 -16.43 -7.07
N ASP A 13 18.74 -17.38 -6.92
CA ASP A 13 18.26 -18.25 -8.00
C ASP A 13 17.49 -17.47 -9.08
N ASN A 14 16.90 -16.31 -8.73
CA ASN A 14 16.00 -15.55 -9.61
C ASN A 14 16.52 -14.13 -9.95
N ASN A 15 17.78 -13.82 -9.63
CA ASN A 15 18.33 -12.45 -9.70
C ASN A 15 18.09 -11.75 -11.04
N ILE A 16 18.33 -12.43 -12.16
CA ILE A 16 18.16 -11.86 -13.51
C ILE A 16 16.69 -11.48 -13.76
N GLU A 17 15.76 -12.37 -13.40
CA GLU A 17 14.33 -12.12 -13.57
C GLU A 17 13.84 -11.00 -12.64
N PHE A 18 14.32 -10.99 -11.40
CA PHE A 18 13.96 -9.99 -10.40
C PHE A 18 14.43 -8.60 -10.84
N GLU A 19 15.66 -8.46 -11.31
CA GLU A 19 16.17 -7.20 -11.85
C GLU A 19 15.32 -6.70 -13.02
N LYS A 20 14.94 -7.58 -13.95
CA LYS A 20 14.05 -7.22 -15.06
C LYS A 20 12.69 -6.71 -14.55
N LYS A 21 12.07 -7.41 -13.60
CA LYS A 21 10.78 -7.01 -13.00
C LYS A 21 10.88 -5.66 -12.29
N LEU A 22 11.90 -5.50 -11.44
CA LEU A 22 12.14 -4.27 -10.68
C LEU A 22 12.34 -3.07 -11.60
N ASN A 23 13.10 -3.22 -12.68
CA ASN A 23 13.31 -2.15 -13.67
C ASN A 23 11.99 -1.74 -14.33
N ILE A 24 11.21 -2.71 -14.81
CA ILE A 24 9.90 -2.45 -15.44
C ILE A 24 8.97 -1.72 -14.47
N TRP A 25 8.91 -2.16 -13.21
CA TRP A 25 8.07 -1.52 -12.20
C TRP A 25 8.53 -0.10 -11.87
N LEU A 26 9.84 0.10 -11.70
CA LEU A 26 10.41 1.41 -11.40
C LEU A 26 10.15 2.40 -12.55
N ASP A 27 10.40 2.00 -13.79
CA ASP A 27 10.13 2.84 -14.97
C ASP A 27 8.65 3.18 -15.09
N THR A 28 7.79 2.19 -14.86
CA THR A 28 6.34 2.39 -14.81
C THR A 28 5.94 3.41 -13.76
N LEU A 29 6.48 3.29 -12.55
CA LEU A 29 6.14 4.17 -11.42
C LEU A 29 6.69 5.59 -11.64
N ASN A 30 7.90 5.73 -12.20
CA ASN A 30 8.49 7.02 -12.54
C ASN A 30 7.70 7.73 -13.65
N TYR A 31 7.37 7.01 -14.72
CA TYR A 31 6.52 7.53 -15.78
C TYR A 31 5.15 7.96 -15.25
N GLY A 32 4.52 7.10 -14.43
CA GLY A 32 3.26 7.41 -13.77
C GLY A 32 3.36 8.65 -12.86
N ALA A 33 4.48 8.83 -12.15
CA ALA A 33 4.72 9.98 -11.28
C ALA A 33 4.81 11.30 -12.06
N GLU A 34 5.60 11.33 -13.14
CA GLU A 34 5.73 12.49 -14.00
C GLU A 34 4.39 12.86 -14.62
N PHE A 35 3.70 11.85 -15.13
CA PHE A 35 2.39 12.00 -15.74
C PHE A 35 1.33 12.56 -14.77
N LEU A 36 1.29 12.02 -13.55
CA LEU A 36 0.41 12.49 -12.48
C LEU A 36 0.74 13.90 -12.00
N ARG A 37 2.00 14.33 -12.09
CA ARG A 37 2.39 15.70 -11.78
C ARG A 37 1.79 16.70 -12.77
N ILE A 38 1.72 16.32 -14.05
CA ILE A 38 1.15 17.14 -15.14
C ILE A 38 -0.39 17.17 -15.04
N THR A 39 -1.01 16.02 -14.81
CA THR A 39 -2.48 15.85 -14.81
C THR A 39 -3.11 16.10 -13.44
N LYS A 40 -2.32 16.49 -12.44
CA LYS A 40 -2.68 16.64 -11.01
C LYS A 40 -3.91 17.52 -10.74
N LYS A 41 -4.19 18.49 -11.62
CA LYS A 41 -5.35 19.39 -11.55
C LYS A 41 -6.66 18.67 -11.90
N GLU A 42 -6.59 17.64 -12.74
CA GLU A 42 -7.76 16.88 -13.19
C GLU A 42 -8.26 15.88 -12.14
N PHE A 43 -7.33 15.38 -11.32
CA PHE A 43 -7.58 14.46 -10.22
C PHE A 43 -7.73 15.20 -8.89
N HIS A 44 -8.59 16.21 -8.82
CA HIS A 44 -9.04 16.73 -7.52
C HIS A 44 -9.54 15.56 -6.66
N ARG A 45 -9.24 15.58 -5.35
CA ARG A 45 -9.64 14.49 -4.43
C ARG A 45 -11.15 14.55 -4.22
N TRP A 46 -11.89 13.85 -5.07
CA TRP A 46 -13.36 13.73 -5.01
C TRP A 46 -13.77 12.74 -3.93
N ALA A 47 -13.52 13.06 -2.65
CA ALA A 47 -14.03 12.27 -1.54
C ALA A 47 -15.55 12.04 -1.76
N PRO A 48 -16.03 10.79 -1.66
CA PRO A 48 -15.41 9.61 -1.04
C PRO A 48 -14.54 8.75 -1.98
N LEU A 49 -14.43 9.07 -3.26
CA LEU A 49 -13.64 8.35 -4.25
C LEU A 49 -12.15 8.70 -4.14
N ARG A 50 -11.30 7.69 -4.34
CA ARG A 50 -9.83 7.82 -4.28
C ARG A 50 -9.17 7.13 -5.45
N THR A 51 -8.17 7.78 -6.01
CA THR A 51 -7.38 7.26 -7.12
C THR A 51 -6.12 6.58 -6.57
N TYR A 52 -5.88 5.36 -7.01
CA TYR A 52 -4.72 4.53 -6.66
C TYR A 52 -3.90 4.23 -7.92
N VAL A 53 -2.57 4.18 -7.78
CA VAL A 53 -1.69 3.73 -8.87
C VAL A 53 -1.62 2.20 -8.86
N SER A 54 -1.77 1.57 -10.03
CA SER A 54 -1.64 0.12 -10.20
C SER A 54 -0.51 -0.20 -11.17
N VAL A 55 0.53 -0.91 -10.68
CA VAL A 55 1.69 -1.33 -11.49
C VAL A 55 1.37 -2.55 -12.36
N THR A 56 0.32 -3.32 -12.03
CA THR A 56 -0.08 -4.50 -12.80
C THR A 56 -0.88 -4.15 -14.05
N LYS A 57 -1.57 -3.02 -14.05
CA LYS A 57 -2.47 -2.57 -15.12
C LYS A 57 -1.77 -1.80 -16.26
N THR A 58 -0.50 -1.45 -16.07
CA THR A 58 0.32 -0.69 -17.03
C THR A 58 0.95 -1.55 -18.12
N LYS A 59 0.79 -2.88 -18.08
CA LYS A 59 1.15 -3.78 -19.20
C LYS A 59 0.21 -3.62 -20.41
N SER A 60 -0.88 -2.87 -20.29
CA SER A 60 -1.75 -2.55 -21.42
C SER A 60 -1.16 -1.38 -22.23
N ARG A 61 -1.30 -1.41 -23.56
CA ARG A 61 -0.88 -0.32 -24.48
C ARG A 61 -1.52 1.05 -24.15
N LYS A 62 -2.50 1.08 -23.23
CA LYS A 62 -3.11 2.28 -22.66
C LYS A 62 -2.24 2.79 -21.50
N LYS A 63 -1.47 3.84 -21.79
CA LYS A 63 -0.66 4.55 -20.79
C LYS A 63 -1.57 5.10 -19.67
N GLY A 64 -1.28 4.74 -18.41
CA GLY A 64 -1.86 5.36 -17.21
C GLY A 64 -3.27 4.88 -16.80
N LEU A 65 -3.41 3.59 -16.44
CA LEU A 65 -4.64 3.08 -15.82
C LEU A 65 -4.58 3.19 -14.30
N PHE A 66 -5.31 4.15 -13.74
CA PHE A 66 -5.47 4.31 -12.30
C PHE A 66 -6.70 3.56 -11.81
N SER A 67 -6.63 2.99 -10.61
CA SER A 67 -7.78 2.38 -9.95
C SER A 67 -8.57 3.47 -9.22
N LEU A 68 -9.84 3.65 -9.55
CA LEU A 68 -10.75 4.51 -8.80
C LEU A 68 -11.48 3.66 -7.77
N ARG A 69 -11.31 4.01 -6.49
CA ARG A 69 -11.78 3.21 -5.36
C ARG A 69 -12.75 3.97 -4.47
N PHE A 70 -13.82 3.30 -4.05
CA PHE A 70 -14.74 3.73 -3.01
C PHE A 70 -14.53 2.87 -1.77
N PHE A 71 -14.12 3.47 -0.64
CA PHE A 71 -13.77 2.74 0.59
C PHE A 71 -12.83 1.54 0.35
N GLY A 72 -11.85 1.70 -0.55
CA GLY A 72 -10.86 0.67 -0.87
C GLY A 72 -11.29 -0.34 -1.94
N GLN A 73 -12.59 -0.47 -2.23
CA GLN A 73 -13.07 -1.30 -3.33
C GLN A 73 -12.95 -0.53 -4.66
N GLU A 74 -12.35 -1.16 -5.67
CA GLU A 74 -12.33 -0.63 -7.03
C GLU A 74 -13.74 -0.56 -7.61
N VAL A 75 -14.10 0.60 -8.14
CA VAL A 75 -15.41 0.91 -8.75
C VAL A 75 -15.30 1.38 -10.19
N ALA A 76 -14.11 1.78 -10.63
CA ALA A 76 -13.82 2.09 -12.01
C ALA A 76 -12.30 2.12 -12.22
N ASN A 77 -11.89 2.29 -13.47
CA ASN A 77 -10.55 2.77 -13.77
C ASN A 77 -10.61 4.21 -14.29
N LEU A 78 -9.51 4.93 -14.15
CA LEU A 78 -9.28 6.18 -14.85
C LEU A 78 -8.14 5.96 -15.83
N SER A 79 -8.40 6.24 -17.10
CA SER A 79 -7.35 6.33 -18.12
C SER A 79 -7.14 7.77 -18.51
N VAL A 80 -5.99 8.07 -19.11
CA VAL A 80 -5.71 9.41 -19.57
C VAL A 80 -5.12 9.36 -20.96
N TYR A 81 -5.73 10.13 -21.86
CA TYR A 81 -5.37 10.20 -23.26
C TYR A 81 -5.29 11.67 -23.68
N ASN A 82 -4.19 12.09 -24.32
CA ASN A 82 -3.96 13.48 -24.73
C ASN A 82 -4.23 14.53 -23.64
N LYS A 83 -3.84 14.24 -22.39
CA LYS A 83 -4.07 15.06 -21.16
C LYS A 83 -5.53 15.09 -20.67
N ASP A 84 -6.46 14.48 -21.38
CA ASP A 84 -7.85 14.30 -20.95
C ASP A 84 -8.02 13.02 -20.15
N VAL A 85 -8.75 13.12 -19.04
CA VAL A 85 -9.03 11.98 -18.15
C VAL A 85 -10.36 11.35 -18.54
N PHE A 86 -10.40 10.03 -18.57
CA PHE A 86 -11.58 9.23 -18.90
C PHE A 86 -11.90 8.26 -17.76
N LEU A 87 -13.19 8.13 -17.46
CA LEU A 87 -13.75 7.09 -16.61
C LEU A 87 -13.98 5.84 -17.46
N GLU A 88 -13.26 4.77 -17.14
CA GLU A 88 -13.43 3.46 -17.79
C GLU A 88 -14.17 2.51 -16.85
N LEU A 89 -15.36 2.08 -17.27
CA LEU A 89 -16.22 1.20 -16.50
C LEU A 89 -16.21 -0.26 -16.93
N ALA A 90 -15.53 -0.62 -18.02
CA ALA A 90 -15.47 -2.01 -18.50
C ALA A 90 -15.23 -3.04 -17.37
N GLY A 91 -16.21 -3.91 -17.13
CA GLY A 91 -16.19 -4.95 -16.11
C GLY A 91 -16.57 -4.48 -14.69
N HIS A 92 -17.14 -3.28 -14.54
CA HIS A 92 -17.52 -2.68 -13.25
C HIS A 92 -19.02 -2.42 -13.10
N GLU A 93 -19.81 -2.30 -14.17
CA GLU A 93 -21.26 -2.05 -14.08
C GLU A 93 -21.97 -3.01 -13.11
N HIS A 94 -21.86 -4.32 -13.37
CA HIS A 94 -22.52 -5.34 -12.54
C HIS A 94 -22.05 -5.29 -11.08
N LYS A 95 -20.76 -5.04 -10.85
CA LYS A 95 -20.19 -4.98 -9.49
C LYS A 95 -20.68 -3.73 -8.75
N ASN A 96 -20.73 -2.59 -9.41
CA ASN A 96 -21.20 -1.33 -8.84
C ASN A 96 -22.69 -1.40 -8.51
N LYS A 97 -23.49 -1.99 -9.41
CA LYS A 97 -24.91 -2.23 -9.15
C LYS A 97 -25.10 -3.17 -7.96
N LYS A 98 -24.39 -4.30 -7.92
CA LYS A 98 -24.50 -5.29 -6.84
C LYS A 98 -24.15 -4.74 -5.45
N TRP A 99 -23.02 -4.02 -5.33
CA TRP A 99 -22.49 -3.62 -4.02
C TRP A 99 -22.90 -2.21 -3.58
N PHE A 100 -23.22 -1.33 -4.53
CA PHE A 100 -23.43 0.09 -4.26
C PHE A 100 -24.75 0.63 -4.82
N ASN A 101 -25.52 -0.20 -5.55
CA ASN A 101 -26.70 0.22 -6.29
C ASN A 101 -26.44 1.42 -7.22
N VAL A 102 -25.21 1.54 -7.72
CA VAL A 102 -24.81 2.57 -8.70
C VAL A 102 -24.83 1.94 -10.08
N SER A 103 -25.70 2.44 -10.95
CA SER A 103 -25.87 1.94 -12.32
C SER A 103 -25.42 2.99 -13.31
N LEU A 104 -24.25 2.78 -13.89
CA LEU A 104 -23.78 3.46 -15.09
C LEU A 104 -23.25 2.36 -16.01
N ALA A 105 -23.69 2.38 -17.28
CA ALA A 105 -23.33 1.34 -18.24
C ALA A 105 -21.81 1.23 -18.40
N ASP A 106 -21.34 0.03 -18.72
CA ASP A 106 -19.94 -0.15 -19.12
C ASP A 106 -19.62 0.75 -20.33
N GLY A 107 -18.52 1.49 -20.24
CA GLY A 107 -18.14 2.46 -21.27
C GLY A 107 -16.90 3.27 -20.92
N CYS A 108 -16.56 4.20 -21.81
CA CYS A 108 -15.49 5.17 -21.64
C CYS A 108 -16.10 6.57 -21.69
N TYR A 109 -16.04 7.30 -20.57
CA TYR A 109 -16.70 8.59 -20.43
C TYR A 109 -15.68 9.67 -20.10
N SER A 110 -15.83 10.87 -20.67
CA SER A 110 -15.02 12.02 -20.24
C SER A 110 -15.19 12.26 -18.73
N TRP A 111 -14.09 12.42 -18.00
CA TRP A 111 -14.13 12.65 -16.55
C TRP A 111 -14.88 13.93 -16.17
N LYS A 112 -14.87 14.93 -17.05
CA LYS A 112 -15.64 16.18 -16.90
C LYS A 112 -17.07 16.09 -17.47
N GLY A 113 -17.39 14.99 -18.15
CA GLY A 113 -18.69 14.72 -18.78
C GLY A 113 -19.84 14.49 -17.79
N LYS A 114 -21.06 14.43 -18.32
CA LYS A 114 -22.30 14.32 -17.52
C LYS A 114 -22.37 12.98 -16.78
N GLU A 115 -21.93 11.91 -17.42
CA GLU A 115 -21.93 10.53 -16.92
C GLU A 115 -20.97 10.40 -15.74
N ALA A 116 -19.73 10.87 -15.89
CA ALA A 116 -18.75 10.84 -14.82
C ALA A 116 -19.14 11.76 -13.64
N LYS A 117 -19.81 12.90 -13.92
CA LYS A 117 -20.38 13.76 -12.87
C LYS A 117 -21.47 13.04 -12.08
N LYS A 118 -22.41 12.37 -12.76
CA LYS A 118 -23.45 11.56 -12.13
C LYS A 118 -22.85 10.43 -11.29
N PHE A 119 -21.90 9.68 -11.85
CA PHE A 119 -21.18 8.62 -11.14
C PHE A 119 -20.56 9.11 -9.83
N ARG A 120 -19.85 10.26 -9.85
CA ARG A 120 -19.29 10.87 -8.64
C ARG A 120 -20.38 11.29 -7.64
N ALA A 121 -21.48 11.85 -8.12
CA ALA A 121 -22.59 12.28 -7.28
C ALA A 121 -23.25 11.09 -6.57
N ASP A 122 -23.48 9.99 -7.28
CA ASP A 122 -24.10 8.78 -6.72
C ASP A 122 -23.25 8.21 -5.55
N PHE A 123 -21.93 8.13 -5.72
CA PHE A 123 -21.04 7.70 -4.63
C PHE A 123 -20.94 8.71 -3.48
N LYS A 124 -21.05 10.02 -3.76
CA LYS A 124 -21.10 11.05 -2.72
C LYS A 124 -22.36 10.93 -1.87
N VAL A 125 -23.52 10.77 -2.52
CA VAL A 125 -24.81 10.49 -1.90
C VAL A 125 -24.71 9.25 -1.02
N LEU A 126 -24.19 8.14 -1.57
CA LEU A 126 -24.03 6.89 -0.82
C LEU A 126 -23.20 7.05 0.46
N ALA A 127 -22.13 7.85 0.42
CA ALA A 127 -21.32 8.12 1.61
C ALA A 127 -22.02 9.01 2.65
N CYS A 128 -22.95 9.87 2.23
CA CYS A 128 -23.72 10.73 3.15
C CYS A 128 -24.89 9.98 3.81
N PHE A 129 -25.57 9.09 3.07
CA PHE A 129 -26.80 8.44 3.54
C PHE A 129 -26.56 7.21 4.44
N LYS A 130 -25.42 6.52 4.31
CA LYS A 130 -25.12 5.38 5.20
C LYS A 130 -24.66 5.89 6.57
N LYS A 131 -25.56 5.84 7.58
CA LYS A 131 -25.20 5.89 9.02
C LYS A 131 -24.41 4.62 9.38
N GLY A 132 -23.15 4.53 8.97
CA GLY A 132 -22.32 3.35 9.19
C GLY A 132 -21.27 3.14 8.10
N MET A 133 -20.52 2.04 8.18
CA MET A 133 -19.58 1.68 7.10
C MET A 133 -20.36 1.17 5.89
N PRO A 134 -20.06 1.64 4.67
CA PRO A 134 -20.58 1.01 3.48
C PRO A 134 -20.15 -0.45 3.43
N GLU A 135 -21.11 -1.33 3.15
CA GLU A 135 -20.82 -2.71 2.80
C GLU A 135 -19.98 -2.72 1.54
N VAL A 136 -18.85 -3.42 1.60
CA VAL A 136 -17.90 -3.60 0.52
C VAL A 136 -17.52 -5.07 0.48
N LYS A 137 -17.20 -5.57 -0.71
CA LYS A 137 -16.76 -6.95 -0.92
C LYS A 137 -15.51 -7.30 -0.11
N SER A 138 -14.54 -6.38 -0.04
CA SER A 138 -13.26 -6.61 0.62
C SER A 138 -13.11 -5.73 1.85
N VAL A 139 -13.27 -6.33 3.03
CA VAL A 139 -13.01 -5.68 4.33
C VAL A 139 -11.55 -5.24 4.43
N GLU A 140 -10.62 -6.04 3.92
CA GLU A 140 -9.18 -5.77 3.96
C GLU A 140 -8.81 -4.50 3.20
N HIS A 141 -9.31 -4.33 1.98
CA HIS A 141 -9.07 -3.10 1.21
C HIS A 141 -9.69 -1.86 1.89
N ARG A 142 -10.80 -2.04 2.60
CA ARG A 142 -11.43 -0.95 3.37
C ARG A 142 -10.56 -0.55 4.56
N VAL A 143 -10.01 -1.53 5.28
CA VAL A 143 -9.05 -1.29 6.36
C VAL A 143 -7.81 -0.56 5.81
N GLU A 144 -7.21 -1.06 4.73
CA GLU A 144 -6.07 -0.41 4.05
C GLU A 144 -6.37 1.05 3.69
N SER A 145 -7.51 1.30 3.05
CA SER A 145 -7.95 2.64 2.68
C SER A 145 -8.05 3.58 3.89
N LYS A 146 -8.60 3.11 5.02
CA LYS A 146 -8.67 3.90 6.25
C LYS A 146 -7.31 4.12 6.90
N PHE A 147 -6.42 3.12 6.90
CA PHE A 147 -5.04 3.30 7.37
C PHE A 147 -4.33 4.40 6.57
N ILE A 148 -4.42 4.36 5.24
CA ILE A 148 -3.84 5.41 4.37
C ILE A 148 -4.45 6.79 4.69
N ILE A 149 -5.76 6.87 4.93
CA ILE A 149 -6.44 8.11 5.35
C ILE A 149 -5.83 8.66 6.63
N GLU A 150 -5.70 7.83 7.65
CA GLU A 150 -5.14 8.21 8.94
C GLU A 150 -3.68 8.65 8.83
N MET A 151 -2.84 7.91 8.08
CA MET A 151 -1.43 8.29 7.87
C MET A 151 -1.30 9.61 7.09
N CYS A 152 -2.28 9.95 6.26
CA CYS A 152 -2.31 11.21 5.49
C CYS A 152 -2.82 12.42 6.29
N LYS A 153 -3.32 12.25 7.51
CA LYS A 153 -3.71 13.40 8.37
C LYS A 153 -2.48 14.24 8.73
N GLY A 154 -2.70 15.53 9.00
CA GLY A 154 -1.65 16.44 9.47
C GLY A 154 -1.22 16.14 10.91
N SER A 155 -2.17 16.20 11.83
CA SER A 155 -2.02 15.90 13.27
C SER A 155 -3.06 14.87 13.72
N GLY A 156 -2.84 14.27 14.91
CA GLY A 156 -3.79 13.32 15.51
C GLY A 156 -3.98 12.02 14.71
N LYS A 157 -2.96 11.59 13.97
CA LYS A 157 -3.01 10.38 13.14
C LYS A 157 -3.33 9.18 14.02
N PHE A 158 -4.35 8.41 13.65
CA PHE A 158 -4.80 7.25 14.42
C PHE A 158 -5.22 7.56 15.86
N GLY A 159 -5.53 8.82 16.19
CA GLY A 159 -5.80 9.24 17.58
C GLY A 159 -4.55 9.46 18.43
N ILE A 160 -3.33 9.35 17.86
CA ILE A 160 -2.08 9.56 18.58
C ILE A 160 -1.53 10.96 18.27
N LYS A 161 -1.25 11.73 19.32
CA LYS A 161 -0.59 13.04 19.19
C LYS A 161 0.87 12.84 18.77
N ASN A 162 1.36 13.68 17.86
CA ASN A 162 2.76 13.71 17.40
C ASN A 162 3.28 12.46 16.67
N LEU A 163 2.42 11.51 16.29
CA LEU A 163 2.82 10.40 15.43
C LEU A 163 3.15 10.90 14.02
N ARG A 164 4.42 10.83 13.62
CA ARG A 164 4.94 11.36 12.35
C ARG A 164 5.20 10.25 11.33
N ILE A 165 4.12 9.53 10.99
CA ILE A 165 4.11 8.51 9.93
C ILE A 165 3.48 9.09 8.64
N GLN A 166 4.03 8.81 7.47
CA GLN A 166 3.43 9.17 6.18
C GLN A 166 3.56 8.01 5.20
N PRO A 167 2.52 7.67 4.42
CA PRO A 167 2.64 6.62 3.43
C PRO A 167 3.56 7.08 2.28
N VAL A 168 4.21 6.13 1.62
CA VAL A 168 4.86 6.33 0.33
C VAL A 168 3.77 6.46 -0.73
N MET A 169 3.84 7.53 -1.53
CA MET A 169 2.79 7.92 -2.46
C MET A 169 3.42 8.36 -3.78
N ILE A 170 2.81 8.00 -4.91
CA ILE A 170 3.23 8.53 -6.22
C ILE A 170 2.77 9.96 -6.38
N ALA A 171 3.64 10.80 -6.95
CA ALA A 171 3.43 12.23 -7.16
C ALA A 171 2.97 12.98 -5.89
N GLY A 172 3.34 12.45 -4.71
CA GLY A 172 2.94 12.97 -3.40
C GLY A 172 1.44 12.95 -3.12
N LYS A 173 0.63 12.21 -3.90
CA LYS A 173 -0.84 12.28 -3.84
C LYS A 173 -1.56 10.95 -3.85
N PHE A 174 -1.03 9.95 -4.57
CA PHE A 174 -1.76 8.73 -4.91
C PHE A 174 -1.18 7.53 -4.15
N PRO A 175 -1.99 6.79 -3.40
CA PRO A 175 -1.55 5.56 -2.76
C PRO A 175 -1.23 4.49 -3.79
N LEU A 176 -0.33 3.59 -3.41
CA LEU A 176 0.14 2.49 -4.24
C LEU A 176 0.52 1.33 -3.30
N GLN A 177 0.25 0.09 -3.73
CA GLN A 177 0.80 -1.10 -3.08
C GLN A 177 2.14 -1.40 -3.75
N ILE A 178 3.24 -1.42 -2.98
CA ILE A 178 4.60 -1.50 -3.55
C ILE A 178 4.84 -2.93 -4.06
N PRO A 179 5.07 -3.12 -5.37
CA PRO A 179 5.33 -4.45 -5.90
C PRO A 179 6.71 -4.92 -5.46
N VAL A 180 6.81 -6.19 -5.10
CA VAL A 180 8.05 -6.86 -4.72
C VAL A 180 8.15 -8.22 -5.41
N PRO A 181 9.36 -8.73 -5.73
CA PRO A 181 9.52 -9.95 -6.51
C PRO A 181 9.33 -11.25 -5.70
N ILE A 182 9.11 -11.13 -4.38
CA ILE A 182 8.87 -12.26 -3.47
C ILE A 182 7.51 -12.06 -2.82
N SER A 183 6.60 -13.00 -3.05
CA SER A 183 5.31 -13.06 -2.37
C SER A 183 5.49 -13.61 -0.95
N ALA A 184 4.70 -13.08 -0.01
CA ALA A 184 4.62 -13.57 1.35
C ALA A 184 3.21 -14.06 1.75
N ASN A 185 2.26 -14.11 0.80
CA ASN A 185 0.83 -14.33 1.08
C ASN A 185 0.49 -15.58 1.91
N THR A 186 1.36 -16.59 1.97
CA THR A 186 1.18 -17.81 2.78
C THR A 186 2.00 -17.84 4.07
N GLY A 187 2.73 -16.77 4.40
CA GLY A 187 3.73 -16.78 5.48
C GLY A 187 5.08 -17.36 5.07
N GLU A 188 5.20 -17.83 3.82
CA GLU A 188 6.39 -18.43 3.25
C GLU A 188 6.80 -17.66 2.00
N PRO A 189 8.11 -17.37 1.81
CA PRO A 189 8.57 -16.60 0.67
C PRO A 189 8.47 -17.45 -0.60
N LYS A 190 7.90 -16.87 -1.66
CA LYS A 190 7.82 -17.51 -2.99
C LYS A 190 8.19 -16.51 -4.08
N ALA A 191 9.05 -16.92 -5.02
CA ALA A 191 9.34 -16.13 -6.22
C ALA A 191 8.04 -15.83 -6.98
N GLY A 192 7.82 -14.56 -7.33
CA GLY A 192 6.57 -14.16 -7.96
C GLY A 192 6.32 -12.65 -7.91
N ASN A 193 5.06 -12.28 -7.69
CA ASN A 193 4.67 -10.89 -7.46
C ASN A 193 4.02 -10.82 -6.07
N GLY A 194 4.74 -10.22 -5.11
CA GLY A 194 4.20 -9.80 -3.83
C GLY A 194 3.85 -8.31 -3.85
N TYR A 195 3.10 -7.88 -2.84
CA TYR A 195 2.72 -6.48 -2.67
C TYR A 195 2.79 -6.13 -1.19
N ILE A 196 3.51 -5.06 -0.86
CA ILE A 196 3.46 -4.46 0.47
C ILE A 196 2.17 -3.65 0.55
N ASP A 197 1.29 -3.96 1.52
CA ASP A 197 0.01 -3.26 1.69
C ASP A 197 0.22 -1.76 1.82
N ILE A 198 1.05 -1.34 2.79
CA ILE A 198 1.46 0.06 2.96
C ILE A 198 2.96 0.12 3.26
N LEU A 199 3.71 0.79 2.40
CA LEU A 199 5.04 1.29 2.73
C LEU A 199 4.91 2.72 3.24
N ALA A 200 5.59 3.04 4.33
CA ALA A 200 5.54 4.35 4.96
C ALA A 200 6.93 4.84 5.40
N ARG A 201 7.01 6.15 5.66
CA ARG A 201 8.14 6.83 6.26
C ARG A 201 7.76 7.27 7.66
N HIS A 202 8.50 6.80 8.66
CA HIS A 202 8.31 7.17 10.05
C HIS A 202 9.43 8.10 10.52
N ARG A 203 9.09 9.34 10.90
CA ARG A 203 10.06 10.31 11.43
C ARG A 203 10.17 10.23 12.95
N LEU A 204 11.31 9.76 13.42
CA LEU A 204 11.70 9.64 14.83
C LEU A 204 11.99 11.00 15.47
N LYS A 205 11.99 11.05 16.81
CA LYS A 205 12.17 12.30 17.61
C LYS A 205 13.45 13.06 17.26
N ASP A 206 14.53 12.33 16.96
CA ASP A 206 15.82 12.83 16.49
C ASP A 206 15.84 13.28 15.00
N ASN A 207 14.68 13.32 14.35
CA ASN A 207 14.47 13.60 12.92
C ASN A 207 15.02 12.55 11.95
N LYS A 208 15.57 11.43 12.43
CA LYS A 208 15.83 10.26 11.58
C LYS A 208 14.51 9.76 11.00
N THR A 209 14.54 9.30 9.75
CA THR A 209 13.35 8.75 9.08
C THR A 209 13.60 7.29 8.72
N ASN A 210 12.79 6.40 9.27
CA ASN A 210 12.82 4.97 8.98
C ASN A 210 11.83 4.62 7.86
N LEU A 211 12.13 3.54 7.13
CA LEU A 211 11.15 2.86 6.30
C LEU A 211 10.30 1.95 7.19
N SER A 212 9.00 1.92 6.95
CA SER A 212 8.01 1.20 7.74
C SER A 212 7.12 0.37 6.80
N VAL A 213 7.28 -0.95 6.83
CA VAL A 213 6.48 -1.93 6.07
C VAL A 213 5.30 -2.33 6.94
N TRP A 214 4.08 -2.05 6.50
CA TRP A 214 2.86 -2.39 7.23
C TRP A 214 2.15 -3.53 6.51
N GLU A 215 1.99 -4.65 7.22
CA GLU A 215 1.12 -5.77 6.84
C GLU A 215 -0.20 -5.64 7.61
N LEU A 216 -1.32 -5.58 6.91
CA LEU A 216 -2.63 -5.35 7.51
C LEU A 216 -3.43 -6.65 7.55
N LYS A 217 -4.16 -6.88 8.65
CA LYS A 217 -5.19 -7.91 8.70
C LYS A 217 -6.53 -7.29 9.00
N LYS A 218 -7.57 -7.82 8.36
CA LYS A 218 -8.97 -7.50 8.70
C LYS A 218 -9.28 -7.91 10.15
N PRO A 219 -10.33 -7.34 10.76
CA PRO A 219 -10.72 -7.71 12.10
C PRO A 219 -10.90 -9.23 12.30
N GLY A 220 -10.37 -9.75 13.40
CA GLY A 220 -10.34 -11.18 13.74
C GLY A 220 -9.38 -12.07 12.92
N ALA A 221 -8.67 -11.54 11.93
CA ALA A 221 -7.71 -12.31 11.12
C ALA A 221 -6.26 -12.09 11.60
N TYR A 222 -5.41 -13.12 11.44
CA TYR A 222 -4.00 -13.05 11.84
C TYR A 222 -3.03 -13.86 10.97
N GLN A 223 -3.51 -14.81 10.16
CA GLN A 223 -2.69 -15.86 9.54
C GLN A 223 -1.34 -15.36 8.98
N HIS A 224 -0.25 -15.82 9.62
CA HIS A 224 1.17 -15.55 9.30
C HIS A 224 1.57 -14.08 9.15
N ALA A 225 0.88 -13.16 9.83
CA ALA A 225 1.08 -11.73 9.64
C ALA A 225 2.50 -11.25 10.00
N ALA A 226 3.11 -11.81 11.06
CA ALA A 226 4.48 -11.44 11.43
C ALA A 226 5.52 -11.95 10.44
N SER A 227 5.35 -13.19 9.95
CA SER A 227 6.22 -13.75 8.91
C SER A 227 6.10 -12.95 7.62
N GLN A 228 4.89 -12.53 7.24
CA GLN A 228 4.64 -11.67 6.09
C GLN A 228 5.37 -10.34 6.17
N ALA A 229 5.17 -9.60 7.27
CA ALA A 229 5.84 -8.33 7.49
C ALA A 229 7.38 -8.47 7.45
N TYR A 230 7.90 -9.54 8.06
CA TYR A 230 9.33 -9.85 8.03
C TYR A 230 9.84 -10.16 6.61
N ILE A 231 9.16 -11.04 5.85
CA ILE A 231 9.54 -11.38 4.46
C ILE A 231 9.58 -10.11 3.61
N TYR A 232 8.58 -9.24 3.73
CA TYR A 232 8.55 -8.00 2.97
C TYR A 232 9.62 -7.00 3.40
N ALA A 233 9.94 -6.89 4.70
CA ALA A 233 11.03 -6.05 5.18
C ALA A 233 12.40 -6.52 4.66
N VAL A 234 12.68 -7.83 4.71
CA VAL A 234 13.93 -8.41 4.14
C VAL A 234 13.95 -8.19 2.62
N THR A 235 12.85 -8.45 1.92
CA THR A 235 12.75 -8.26 0.47
C THR A 235 13.00 -6.80 0.08
N LEU A 236 12.48 -5.84 0.86
CA LEU A 236 12.72 -4.41 0.65
C LEU A 236 14.21 -4.07 0.81
N LEU A 237 14.88 -4.63 1.82
CA LEU A 237 16.33 -4.47 1.97
C LEU A 237 17.09 -5.05 0.77
N GLN A 238 16.69 -6.22 0.25
CA GLN A 238 17.29 -6.79 -0.97
C GLN A 238 17.15 -5.86 -2.17
N ILE A 239 15.97 -5.27 -2.38
CA ILE A 239 15.75 -4.30 -3.46
C ILE A 239 16.67 -3.09 -3.30
N ILE A 240 16.76 -2.52 -2.10
CA ILE A 240 17.54 -1.30 -1.87
C ILE A 240 19.05 -1.56 -1.97
N ARG A 241 19.52 -2.70 -1.44
CA ARG A 241 20.95 -3.03 -1.33
C ARG A 241 21.53 -3.69 -2.58
N ASN A 242 20.77 -4.57 -3.21
CA ASN A 242 21.30 -5.51 -4.20
C ASN A 242 20.77 -5.28 -5.62
N SER A 243 19.73 -4.46 -5.79
CA SER A 243 19.30 -4.08 -7.13
C SER A 243 20.22 -3.04 -7.76
N ARG A 244 20.45 -3.13 -9.07
CA ARG A 244 21.25 -2.13 -9.82
C ARG A 244 20.69 -0.72 -9.69
N ARG A 245 19.37 -0.61 -9.50
CA ARG A 245 18.65 0.66 -9.36
C ARG A 245 18.13 0.88 -7.93
N GLY A 246 18.78 0.28 -6.93
CA GLY A 246 18.39 0.42 -5.52
C GLY A 246 18.32 1.88 -5.04
N SER A 247 19.20 2.75 -5.54
CA SER A 247 19.20 4.19 -5.22
C SER A 247 17.99 4.94 -5.80
N GLU A 248 17.49 4.53 -6.95
CA GLU A 248 16.27 5.09 -7.56
C GLU A 248 15.03 4.61 -6.82
N TRP A 249 14.98 3.33 -6.41
CA TRP A 249 13.93 2.82 -5.53
C TRP A 249 13.89 3.56 -4.19
N PHE A 250 15.06 3.79 -3.57
CA PHE A 250 15.15 4.55 -2.33
C PHE A 250 14.62 5.99 -2.48
N ARG A 251 14.88 6.62 -3.63
CA ARG A 251 14.34 7.94 -3.99
C ARG A 251 12.84 7.91 -4.22
N LEU A 252 12.33 6.88 -4.90
CA LEU A 252 10.90 6.67 -5.09
C LEU A 252 10.17 6.55 -3.74
N PHE A 253 10.82 5.94 -2.74
CA PHE A 253 10.30 5.85 -1.38
C PHE A 253 10.35 7.19 -0.61
N GLY A 254 10.88 8.25 -1.21
CA GLY A 254 10.88 9.62 -0.69
C GLY A 254 12.17 10.04 -0.01
N PHE A 255 13.29 9.35 -0.26
CA PHE A 255 14.61 9.69 0.29
C PHE A 255 15.52 10.27 -0.79
N ASN A 256 15.89 11.54 -0.66
CA ASN A 256 16.77 12.20 -1.65
C ASN A 256 18.27 12.01 -1.36
N SER A 257 18.62 11.44 -0.20
CA SER A 257 20.00 11.17 0.17
C SER A 257 20.53 9.91 -0.49
N LYS A 258 21.85 9.72 -0.43
CA LYS A 258 22.45 8.40 -0.66
C LYS A 258 21.86 7.39 0.33
N ILE A 259 21.83 6.12 -0.07
CA ILE A 259 21.44 5.03 0.82
C ILE A 259 22.45 5.01 1.99
N PRO A 260 21.99 5.14 3.25
CA PRO A 260 22.86 5.10 4.42
C PRO A 260 23.64 3.77 4.54
N LYS A 261 24.77 3.79 5.25
CA LYS A 261 25.54 2.56 5.54
C LYS A 261 24.75 1.55 6.38
N SER A 262 23.83 2.02 7.22
CA SER A 262 22.87 1.20 7.96
C SER A 262 21.44 1.75 7.82
N LEU A 263 20.51 0.85 7.57
CA LEU A 263 19.08 1.10 7.54
C LEU A 263 18.40 0.37 8.71
N GLU A 264 17.40 1.02 9.28
CA GLU A 264 16.44 0.35 10.14
C GLU A 264 15.09 0.31 9.41
N VAL A 265 14.56 -0.90 9.21
CA VAL A 265 13.24 -1.12 8.61
C VAL A 265 12.30 -1.63 9.69
N GLU A 266 11.21 -0.89 9.92
CA GLU A 266 10.15 -1.30 10.82
C GLU A 266 9.19 -2.24 10.07
N ALA A 267 9.04 -3.47 10.55
CA ALA A 267 8.07 -4.43 10.06
C ALA A 267 6.86 -4.39 11.00
N VAL A 268 5.80 -3.69 10.62
CA VAL A 268 4.62 -3.46 11.46
C VAL A 268 3.49 -4.38 11.04
N VAL A 269 2.93 -5.09 12.01
CA VAL A 269 1.73 -5.91 11.84
C VAL A 269 0.54 -5.17 12.43
N ALA A 270 -0.40 -4.75 11.60
CA ALA A 270 -1.63 -4.09 12.06
C ALA A 270 -2.76 -5.11 12.21
N ILE A 271 -3.16 -5.35 13.46
CA ILE A 271 -4.09 -6.41 13.85
C ILE A 271 -5.03 -5.92 14.95
N ASP A 272 -6.14 -6.61 15.14
CA ASP A 272 -6.97 -6.43 16.34
C ASP A 272 -6.22 -6.88 17.60
N ARG A 273 -6.52 -6.23 18.73
CA ARG A 273 -5.91 -6.54 20.04
C ARG A 273 -6.08 -7.98 20.48
N ASN A 274 -7.17 -8.64 20.10
CA ASN A 274 -7.42 -10.06 20.41
C ASN A 274 -6.43 -11.01 19.72
N GLN A 275 -5.66 -10.55 18.74
CA GLN A 275 -4.63 -11.35 18.06
C GLN A 275 -3.24 -11.20 18.70
N LYS A 276 -3.10 -10.42 19.79
CA LYS A 276 -1.81 -10.17 20.47
C LYS A 276 -1.03 -11.45 20.75
N ASP A 277 -1.66 -12.46 21.34
CA ASP A 277 -0.94 -13.68 21.73
C ASP A 277 -0.44 -14.47 20.52
N ARG A 278 -1.15 -14.41 19.39
CA ARG A 278 -0.69 -15.02 18.14
C ARG A 278 0.51 -14.28 17.58
N PHE A 279 0.49 -12.94 17.65
CA PHE A 279 1.64 -12.10 17.29
C PHE A 279 2.87 -12.41 18.13
N GLU A 280 2.75 -12.40 19.46
CA GLU A 280 3.93 -12.61 20.31
C GLU A 280 4.51 -14.03 20.14
N ARG A 281 3.66 -15.05 19.95
CA ARG A 281 4.13 -16.42 19.65
C ARG A 281 4.90 -16.47 18.32
N GLU A 282 4.33 -15.93 17.25
CA GLU A 282 4.98 -15.93 15.94
C GLU A 282 6.28 -15.11 15.94
N ARG A 283 6.24 -13.93 16.56
CA ARG A 283 7.41 -13.08 16.76
C ARG A 283 8.53 -13.80 17.51
N SER A 284 8.23 -14.45 18.63
CA SER A 284 9.23 -15.19 19.41
C SER A 284 9.85 -16.34 18.60
N MET A 285 9.05 -17.04 17.79
CA MET A 285 9.58 -18.06 16.87
C MET A 285 10.48 -17.46 15.79
N LEU A 286 10.11 -16.32 15.21
CA LEU A 286 10.92 -15.63 14.21
C LEU A 286 12.25 -15.14 14.81
N GLU A 287 12.23 -14.53 15.99
CA GLU A 287 13.44 -14.04 16.67
C GLU A 287 14.43 -15.16 16.99
N LYS A 288 13.96 -16.40 17.20
CA LYS A 288 14.80 -17.59 17.39
C LYS A 288 15.33 -18.19 16.09
N THR A 289 14.65 -17.97 14.97
CA THR A 289 14.92 -18.70 13.72
C THR A 289 15.44 -17.83 12.59
N ALA A 290 15.33 -16.51 12.67
CA ALA A 290 15.70 -15.57 11.62
C ALA A 290 16.49 -14.37 12.18
N PRO A 291 17.48 -13.85 11.42
CA PRO A 291 18.27 -12.70 11.84
C PRO A 291 17.50 -11.38 11.71
N PHE A 292 17.41 -10.63 12.81
CA PHE A 292 16.89 -9.26 12.80
C PHE A 292 17.97 -8.21 12.56
N ARG A 293 19.23 -8.63 12.49
CA ARG A 293 20.37 -7.82 12.07
C ARG A 293 21.01 -8.49 10.86
N ILE A 294 21.03 -7.80 9.73
CA ILE A 294 21.48 -8.32 8.44
C ILE A 294 22.60 -7.40 7.97
N ALA A 295 23.85 -7.87 8.08
CA ALA A 295 25.03 -7.01 7.95
C ALA A 295 24.89 -5.76 8.85
N ASN A 296 24.90 -4.57 8.26
CA ASN A 296 24.75 -3.31 8.97
C ASN A 296 23.29 -2.87 9.16
N ASP A 297 22.33 -3.55 8.53
CA ASP A 297 20.92 -3.21 8.58
C ASP A 297 20.20 -3.94 9.73
N LYS A 298 19.07 -3.37 10.16
CA LYS A 298 18.24 -3.91 11.24
C LYS A 298 16.77 -3.95 10.81
N ILE A 299 16.10 -5.04 11.16
CA ILE A 299 14.64 -5.14 11.10
C ILE A 299 14.11 -5.01 12.53
N ARG A 300 13.03 -4.25 12.67
CA ARG A 300 12.32 -4.08 13.95
C ARG A 300 10.86 -4.50 13.75
N LEU A 301 10.50 -5.67 14.27
CA LEU A 301 9.14 -6.21 14.16
C LEU A 301 8.25 -5.68 15.29
N LEU A 302 7.09 -5.13 14.93
CA LEU A 302 6.20 -4.40 15.81
C LEU A 302 4.75 -4.77 15.56
N ALA A 303 3.90 -4.64 16.57
CA ALA A 303 2.46 -4.74 16.43
C ALA A 303 1.82 -3.35 16.58
N ALA A 304 0.86 -3.07 15.70
CA ALA A 304 -0.03 -1.93 15.79
C ALA A 304 -1.46 -2.43 16.05
N TYR A 305 -1.85 -2.47 17.33
CA TYR A 305 -3.20 -2.87 17.71
C TYR A 305 -4.19 -1.76 17.37
N TYR A 306 -5.19 -2.09 16.55
CA TYR A 306 -6.12 -1.10 16.05
C TYR A 306 -7.58 -1.42 16.40
N LYS A 307 -8.39 -0.38 16.41
CA LYS A 307 -9.86 -0.44 16.43
C LYS A 307 -10.39 0.28 15.21
N GLU A 308 -11.21 -0.43 14.45
CA GLU A 308 -11.88 0.14 13.30
C GLU A 308 -13.18 0.86 13.71
N LYS A 309 -13.28 2.16 13.40
CA LYS A 309 -14.49 2.98 13.55
C LYS A 309 -15.10 3.27 12.18
N SER A 310 -16.35 3.73 12.14
CA SER A 310 -17.09 4.01 10.90
C SER A 310 -16.28 4.80 9.86
N ASN A 311 -15.59 5.86 10.30
CA ASN A 311 -14.83 6.77 9.44
C ASN A 311 -13.32 6.82 9.71
N ALA A 312 -12.79 5.99 10.60
CA ALA A 312 -11.39 6.08 11.04
C ALA A 312 -10.82 4.73 11.49
N ILE A 313 -9.49 4.65 11.54
CA ILE A 313 -8.76 3.67 12.33
C ILE A 313 -8.17 4.39 13.54
N ILE A 314 -8.28 3.79 14.73
CA ILE A 314 -7.60 4.28 15.93
C ILE A 314 -6.62 3.21 16.38
N LEU A 315 -5.40 3.62 16.71
CA LEU A 315 -4.42 2.74 17.34
C LEU A 315 -4.58 2.82 18.87
N GLU A 316 -4.48 1.68 19.55
CA GLU A 316 -4.59 1.65 21.02
C GLU A 316 -3.43 2.38 21.71
N GLN A 317 -2.25 2.36 21.08
CA GLN A 317 -1.04 3.05 21.53
C GLN A 317 -0.11 3.32 20.34
N ASP A 318 0.91 4.14 20.55
CA ASP A 318 1.99 4.32 19.58
C ASP A 318 2.80 3.03 19.45
N PRO A 319 2.79 2.34 18.28
CA PRO A 319 3.51 1.08 18.10
C PRO A 319 5.04 1.27 18.07
N PHE A 320 5.51 2.51 17.98
CA PHE A 320 6.92 2.84 17.88
C PHE A 320 7.56 3.22 19.22
N ILE A 321 6.77 3.37 20.28
CA ILE A 321 7.26 3.57 21.65
C ILE A 321 7.25 2.18 22.30
N VAL A 322 8.45 1.61 22.46
CA VAL A 322 8.69 0.36 23.19
C VAL A 322 9.50 0.68 24.42
#